data_AF-A0A7W1YE25-F1
#
_entry.id   AF-A0A7W1YE25-F1
#
_cell.length_a   1.000
_cell.length_b   1.000
_cell.length_c   1.000
_cell.angle_alpha   90.00
_cell.angle_beta   90.00
_cell.angle_gamma   90.00
#
_symmetry.space_group_name_H-M   'P 1'
#
loop_
_entity.id
_entity.type
_entity.pdbx_description
1 polymer ?
#
loop_
_entity_poly.entity_id
_entity_poly.type
_entity_poly.pdbx_seq_one_letter_code
_entity_poly.pdbx_strand_id
1 'polypeptide(L)'
;MDSDGNLYGVTLLGGAHNLGAVYRLAPPSTQGAPWTESVLYSFSGPDGSSPFGRLLLDRTGALFGVTNGGGALEEGTVFKLAPQAGDVWTEEVLYNFSGGSDGGNPSAGVIMGGNGRLFGTASTGGDGGPDFGGVVFSLDPPTVDGGAWSETVLHSFGGPDGFRPLCRLVARNGLLYGTTSAGGLNGTGTVFVLTQ
;
A
#
# COMPACT_ATOMS: atom_id res chain seq x y z
N MET A 1 -13.09 -8.43 1.66
CA MET A 1 -14.04 -9.43 1.13
C MET A 1 -15.00 -8.68 0.24
N ASP A 2 -15.29 -9.20 -0.95
CA ASP A 2 -16.30 -8.62 -1.85
C ASP A 2 -17.72 -9.13 -1.52
N SER A 3 -18.69 -8.81 -2.37
CA SER A 3 -20.09 -9.26 -2.23
C SER A 3 -20.28 -10.77 -2.42
N ASP A 4 -19.37 -11.41 -3.15
CA ASP A 4 -19.42 -12.85 -3.45
C ASP A 4 -18.71 -13.68 -2.37
N GLY A 5 -18.12 -13.02 -1.37
CA GLY A 5 -17.40 -13.65 -0.28
C GLY A 5 -15.93 -13.93 -0.60
N ASN A 6 -15.42 -13.47 -1.74
CA ASN A 6 -14.03 -13.64 -2.12
C ASN A 6 -13.10 -12.88 -1.17
N LEU A 7 -12.03 -13.54 -0.75
CA LEU A 7 -10.92 -12.92 -0.02
C LEU A 7 -9.81 -12.59 -1.00
N TYR A 8 -9.14 -11.47 -0.79
CA TYR A 8 -8.01 -11.05 -1.61
C TYR A 8 -6.80 -10.83 -0.73
N GLY A 9 -5.64 -11.25 -1.22
CA GLY A 9 -4.40 -11.16 -0.48
C GLY A 9 -3.20 -11.04 -1.40
N VAL A 10 -2.05 -10.88 -0.76
CA VAL A 10 -0.75 -10.81 -1.44
C VAL A 10 0.20 -11.83 -0.85
N THR A 11 1.12 -12.33 -1.66
CA THR A 11 2.26 -13.14 -1.21
C THR A 11 3.55 -12.35 -1.42
N LEU A 12 4.43 -12.29 -0.41
CA LEU A 12 5.71 -11.58 -0.53
C LEU A 12 6.60 -12.19 -1.62
N LEU A 13 6.57 -13.51 -1.78
CA LEU A 13 7.31 -14.27 -2.78
C LEU A 13 6.33 -15.14 -3.59
N GLY A 14 6.83 -15.76 -4.66
CA GLY A 14 6.01 -16.53 -5.60
C GLY A 14 5.51 -15.70 -6.79
N GLY A 15 4.48 -16.20 -7.47
CA GLY A 15 4.09 -15.69 -8.80
C GLY A 15 5.08 -16.09 -9.89
N ALA A 16 4.84 -15.64 -11.12
CA ALA A 16 5.63 -16.02 -12.30
C ALA A 16 7.12 -15.62 -12.21
N HIS A 17 7.46 -14.59 -11.44
CA HIS A 17 8.81 -14.05 -11.30
C HIS A 17 9.43 -14.26 -9.91
N ASN A 18 8.72 -14.95 -8.99
CA ASN A 18 9.10 -15.09 -7.59
C ASN A 18 9.24 -13.74 -6.82
N LEU A 19 8.61 -12.68 -7.32
CA LEU A 19 8.60 -11.34 -6.72
C LEU A 19 7.30 -11.01 -5.98
N GLY A 20 6.42 -12.01 -5.85
CA GLY A 20 5.13 -11.89 -5.18
C GLY A 20 3.96 -11.76 -6.14
N ALA A 21 2.76 -11.99 -5.61
CA ALA A 21 1.53 -12.04 -6.38
C ALA A 21 0.34 -11.48 -5.59
N VAL A 22 -0.69 -11.03 -6.33
CA VAL A 22 -2.03 -10.79 -5.79
C VAL A 22 -2.88 -12.02 -6.10
N TYR A 23 -3.59 -12.56 -5.10
CA TYR A 23 -4.45 -13.72 -5.24
C TYR A 23 -5.87 -13.46 -4.73
N ARG A 24 -6.81 -14.28 -5.21
CA ARG A 24 -8.18 -14.40 -4.74
C ARG A 24 -8.38 -15.79 -4.13
N LEU A 25 -9.06 -15.87 -3.00
CA LEU A 25 -9.65 -17.10 -2.47
C LEU A 25 -11.16 -17.00 -2.60
N ALA A 26 -11.76 -17.87 -3.40
CA ALA A 26 -13.19 -17.97 -3.57
C ALA A 26 -13.78 -18.97 -2.55
N PRO A 27 -14.87 -18.62 -1.85
CA PRO A 27 -15.50 -19.51 -0.89
C PRO A 27 -16.08 -20.73 -1.61
N PRO A 28 -16.05 -21.91 -0.98
CA PRO A 28 -16.77 -23.06 -1.52
C PRO A 28 -18.28 -22.82 -1.48
N SER A 29 -19.00 -23.33 -2.48
CA SER A 29 -20.48 -23.34 -2.47
C SER A 29 -21.06 -24.32 -1.44
N THR A 30 -20.26 -25.28 -0.97
CA THR A 30 -20.64 -26.28 0.02
C THR A 30 -19.83 -26.09 1.30
N GLN A 31 -20.50 -26.02 2.45
CA GLN A 31 -19.82 -25.88 3.74
C GLN A 31 -18.85 -27.03 3.98
N GLY A 32 -17.60 -26.69 4.33
CA GLY A 32 -16.53 -27.66 4.62
C GLY A 32 -15.71 -28.09 3.40
N ALA A 33 -16.09 -27.72 2.17
CA ALA A 33 -15.23 -27.90 1.00
C ALA A 33 -14.05 -26.89 1.01
N PRO A 34 -12.95 -27.17 0.28
CA PRO A 34 -11.80 -26.25 0.24
C PRO A 34 -12.13 -24.95 -0.52
N TRP A 35 -11.48 -23.87 -0.11
CA TRP A 35 -11.47 -22.62 -0.87
C TRP A 35 -10.67 -22.80 -2.16
N THR A 36 -11.05 -22.08 -3.21
CA THR A 36 -10.33 -22.10 -4.49
C THR A 36 -9.43 -20.87 -4.61
N GLU A 37 -8.13 -21.09 -4.77
CA GLU A 37 -7.16 -20.01 -5.01
C GLU A 37 -7.04 -19.69 -6.51
N SER A 38 -6.92 -18.41 -6.83
CA SER A 38 -6.58 -17.92 -8.16
C SER A 38 -5.54 -16.81 -8.04
N VAL A 39 -4.42 -16.93 -8.77
CA VAL A 39 -3.47 -15.84 -8.92
C VAL A 39 -4.06 -14.84 -9.90
N LEU A 40 -4.26 -13.60 -9.45
CA LEU A 40 -4.82 -12.52 -10.26
C LEU A 40 -3.73 -11.73 -10.97
N TYR A 41 -2.58 -11.58 -10.32
CA TYR A 41 -1.46 -10.82 -10.84
C TYR A 41 -0.12 -11.31 -10.26
N SER A 42 0.93 -11.31 -11.08
CA SER A 42 2.31 -11.61 -10.66
C SER A 42 3.19 -10.41 -10.97
N PHE A 43 3.83 -9.87 -9.93
CA PHE A 43 4.75 -8.75 -10.08
C PHE A 43 6.04 -9.16 -10.79
N SER A 44 6.65 -8.23 -11.52
CA SER A 44 7.80 -8.46 -12.40
C SER A 44 9.06 -7.68 -12.01
N GLY A 45 8.97 -6.78 -11.03
CA GLY A 45 10.07 -5.93 -10.56
C GLY A 45 9.82 -4.47 -10.93
N PRO A 46 9.80 -4.09 -12.23
CA PRO A 46 9.54 -2.72 -12.66
C PRO A 46 8.17 -2.16 -12.21
N ASP A 47 7.19 -3.03 -12.02
CA ASP A 47 5.84 -2.73 -11.52
C ASP A 47 5.70 -2.92 -9.99
N GLY A 48 6.76 -3.39 -9.34
CA GLY A 48 6.82 -3.65 -7.91
C GLY A 48 7.39 -5.04 -7.58
N SER A 49 7.72 -5.26 -6.31
CA SER A 49 8.13 -6.54 -5.76
C SER A 49 7.90 -6.61 -4.26
N SER A 50 7.74 -7.83 -3.72
CA SER A 50 7.44 -8.05 -2.30
C SER A 50 6.20 -7.27 -1.84
N PRO A 51 5.01 -7.51 -2.45
CA PRO A 51 3.77 -6.88 -2.03
C PRO A 51 3.50 -7.19 -0.56
N PHE A 52 3.12 -6.17 0.20
CA PHE A 52 3.01 -6.27 1.66
C PHE A 52 1.80 -5.50 2.21
N GLY A 53 1.30 -5.95 3.36
CA GLY A 53 0.11 -5.37 4.00
C GLY A 53 -1.18 -5.88 3.39
N ARG A 54 -2.32 -5.39 3.89
CA ARG A 54 -3.63 -5.79 3.34
C ARG A 54 -3.96 -4.95 2.10
N LEU A 55 -4.69 -5.53 1.17
CA LEU A 55 -5.30 -4.79 0.08
C LEU A 55 -6.47 -3.94 0.59
N LEU A 56 -6.67 -2.79 -0.03
CA LEU A 56 -7.88 -1.99 0.05
C LEU A 56 -8.76 -2.39 -1.14
N LEU A 57 -10.00 -2.82 -0.87
CA LEU A 57 -10.98 -3.15 -1.90
C LEU A 57 -11.99 -2.00 -1.99
N ASP A 58 -12.17 -1.42 -3.16
CA ASP A 58 -13.17 -0.38 -3.38
C ASP A 58 -14.52 -0.94 -3.85
N ARG A 59 -15.50 -0.06 -4.09
CA ARG A 59 -16.85 -0.45 -4.52
C ARG A 59 -16.94 -0.94 -5.97
N THR A 60 -15.92 -0.68 -6.77
CA THR A 60 -15.83 -1.14 -8.17
C THR A 60 -15.21 -2.53 -8.25
N GLY A 61 -14.69 -3.05 -7.14
CA GLY A 61 -13.94 -4.31 -7.10
C GLY A 61 -12.44 -4.12 -7.33
N ALA A 62 -11.97 -2.88 -7.49
CA ALA A 62 -10.55 -2.61 -7.64
C ALA A 62 -9.81 -2.79 -6.31
N LEU A 63 -8.63 -3.40 -6.39
CA LEU A 63 -7.74 -3.64 -5.28
C LEU A 63 -6.60 -2.62 -5.32
N PHE A 64 -6.34 -1.97 -4.20
CA PHE A 64 -5.22 -1.05 -4.04
C PHE A 64 -4.26 -1.62 -3.02
N GLY A 65 -2.96 -1.52 -3.30
CA GLY A 65 -1.93 -2.07 -2.46
C GLY A 65 -0.60 -1.37 -2.63
N VAL A 66 0.41 -1.90 -1.94
CA VAL A 66 1.78 -1.41 -2.02
C VAL A 66 2.74 -2.57 -2.20
N THR A 67 3.88 -2.30 -2.82
CA THR A 67 5.02 -3.21 -2.88
C THR A 67 6.19 -2.62 -2.11
N ASN A 68 6.87 -3.42 -1.31
CA ASN A 68 7.96 -2.91 -0.47
C ASN A 68 9.23 -2.60 -1.29
N GLY A 69 9.43 -3.30 -2.40
CA GLY A 69 10.50 -3.07 -3.37
C GLY A 69 9.98 -3.03 -4.80
N GLY A 70 10.89 -3.09 -5.77
CA GLY A 70 10.59 -2.88 -7.18
C GLY A 70 10.36 -1.40 -7.51
N GLY A 71 9.82 -1.16 -8.70
CA GLY A 71 9.76 0.18 -9.29
C GLY A 71 11.11 0.62 -9.86
N ALA A 72 11.19 1.86 -10.33
CA ALA A 72 12.38 2.37 -11.02
C ALA A 72 13.67 2.39 -10.15
N LEU A 73 13.51 2.47 -8.82
CA LEU A 73 14.62 2.63 -7.88
C LEU A 73 14.65 1.53 -6.79
N GLU A 74 13.84 0.47 -6.92
CA GLU A 74 13.70 -0.59 -5.90
C GLU A 74 13.13 -0.11 -4.55
N GLU A 75 12.50 1.06 -4.53
CA GLU A 75 11.96 1.70 -3.31
C GLU A 75 10.45 1.43 -3.11
N GLY A 76 9.85 0.65 -4.00
CA GLY A 76 8.46 0.22 -3.89
C GLY A 76 7.47 1.07 -4.68
N THR A 77 6.25 0.54 -4.81
CA THR A 77 5.17 1.18 -5.57
C THR A 77 3.86 1.22 -4.77
N VAL A 78 2.96 2.12 -5.18
CA VAL A 78 1.52 1.98 -4.93
C VAL A 78 0.88 1.52 -6.22
N PHE A 79 0.07 0.46 -6.15
CA PHE A 79 -0.57 -0.12 -7.32
C PHE A 79 -2.09 -0.20 -7.15
N LYS A 80 -2.76 -0.27 -8.30
CA LYS A 80 -4.17 -0.63 -8.45
C LYS A 80 -4.28 -1.86 -9.33
N LEU A 81 -5.14 -2.79 -8.95
CA LEU A 81 -5.51 -3.96 -9.74
C LEU A 81 -7.02 -3.94 -9.97
N ALA A 82 -7.44 -3.72 -11.21
CA ALA A 82 -8.84 -3.57 -11.58
C ALA A 82 -9.36 -4.81 -12.33
N PRO A 83 -10.51 -5.38 -11.95
CA PRO A 83 -11.11 -6.48 -12.69
C PRO A 83 -11.64 -6.00 -14.04
N GLN A 84 -11.53 -6.88 -15.04
CA GLN A 84 -12.04 -6.71 -16.39
C GLN A 84 -13.00 -7.86 -16.74
N ALA A 85 -13.59 -7.81 -17.93
CA ALA A 85 -14.41 -8.91 -18.43
C ALA A 85 -13.58 -10.21 -18.55
N GLY A 86 -14.20 -11.34 -18.19
CA GLY A 86 -13.59 -12.67 -18.37
C GLY A 86 -12.53 -13.06 -17.33
N ASP A 87 -12.64 -12.55 -16.10
CA ASP A 87 -11.69 -12.81 -14.99
C ASP A 87 -10.25 -12.36 -15.29
N VAL A 88 -10.11 -11.38 -16.18
CA VAL A 88 -8.85 -10.70 -16.47
C VAL A 88 -8.69 -9.55 -15.49
N TRP A 89 -7.47 -9.31 -15.04
CA TRP A 89 -7.14 -8.21 -14.15
C TRP A 89 -6.07 -7.33 -14.79
N THR A 90 -6.22 -6.02 -14.67
CA THR A 90 -5.27 -5.03 -15.18
C THR A 90 -4.61 -4.33 -14.00
N GLU A 91 -3.28 -4.38 -13.97
CA GLU A 91 -2.48 -3.65 -13.01
C GLU A 91 -2.13 -2.25 -13.55
N GLU A 92 -2.08 -1.30 -12.63
CA GLU A 92 -1.63 0.06 -12.86
C GLU A 92 -0.77 0.50 -11.67
N VAL A 93 0.49 0.81 -11.94
CA VAL A 93 1.36 1.50 -10.99
C VAL A 93 0.90 2.95 -10.87
N LEU A 94 0.38 3.31 -9.70
CA LEU A 94 -0.08 4.68 -9.41
C LEU A 94 1.09 5.58 -9.02
N TYR A 95 2.09 5.03 -8.33
CA TYR A 95 3.25 5.79 -7.87
C TYR A 95 4.48 4.90 -7.69
N ASN A 96 5.66 5.44 -8.04
CA ASN A 96 6.96 4.86 -7.74
C ASN A 96 7.66 5.74 -6.71
N PHE A 97 8.05 5.17 -5.58
CA PHE A 97 8.84 5.88 -4.59
C PHE A 97 10.28 6.07 -5.06
N SER A 98 10.90 7.17 -4.63
CA SER A 98 12.31 7.44 -4.89
C SER A 98 13.24 7.03 -3.76
N GLY A 99 12.70 6.75 -2.57
CA GLY A 99 13.48 6.51 -1.35
C GLY A 99 14.02 7.80 -0.71
N GLY A 100 13.88 8.93 -1.40
CA GLY A 100 14.31 10.26 -0.96
C GLY A 100 13.25 10.95 -0.12
N SER A 101 12.96 12.21 -0.43
CA SER A 101 12.04 13.06 0.34
C SER A 101 10.59 12.53 0.32
N ASP A 102 10.18 11.83 -0.72
CA ASP A 102 8.89 11.14 -0.88
C ASP A 102 8.78 9.82 -0.10
N GLY A 103 9.89 9.36 0.49
CA GLY A 103 9.99 8.13 1.24
C GLY A 103 10.23 6.89 0.38
N GLY A 104 10.34 5.75 1.05
CA GLY A 104 10.57 4.44 0.43
C GLY A 104 10.03 3.29 1.27
N ASN A 105 10.05 2.09 0.68
CA ASN A 105 9.62 0.83 1.29
C ASN A 105 8.25 0.93 1.99
N PRO A 106 7.16 1.20 1.25
CA PRO A 106 5.82 1.21 1.82
C PRO A 106 5.46 -0.17 2.40
N SER A 107 4.78 -0.18 3.55
CA SER A 107 4.79 -1.38 4.43
C SER A 107 3.47 -1.73 5.13
N ALA A 108 2.36 -1.02 4.89
CA ALA A 108 1.10 -1.29 5.59
C ALA A 108 -0.16 -1.35 4.71
N GLY A 109 -0.01 -1.18 3.39
CA GLY A 109 -1.09 -0.88 2.47
C GLY A 109 -1.62 0.54 2.63
N VAL A 110 -2.59 0.90 1.79
CA VAL A 110 -3.23 2.23 1.79
C VAL A 110 -4.64 2.19 2.40
N ILE A 111 -5.14 3.36 2.78
CA ILE A 111 -6.56 3.59 3.09
C ILE A 111 -7.14 4.65 2.15
N MET A 112 -8.44 4.60 1.91
CA MET A 112 -9.14 5.59 1.08
C MET A 112 -9.75 6.69 1.95
N GLY A 113 -9.52 7.95 1.60
CA GLY A 113 -10.26 9.09 2.14
C GLY A 113 -11.27 9.66 1.14
N GLY A 114 -11.60 10.94 1.32
CA GLY A 114 -12.53 11.64 0.43
C GLY A 114 -12.00 11.74 -1.01
N ASN A 115 -12.91 11.75 -1.98
CA ASN A 115 -12.61 11.93 -3.40
C ASN A 115 -11.63 10.90 -4.00
N GLY A 116 -11.50 9.71 -3.39
CA GLY A 116 -10.59 8.67 -3.88
C GLY A 116 -9.12 8.88 -3.54
N ARG A 117 -8.78 9.93 -2.76
CA ARG A 117 -7.43 10.14 -2.24
C ARG A 117 -7.01 8.94 -1.40
N LEU A 118 -5.81 8.43 -1.64
CA LEU A 118 -5.21 7.35 -0.88
C LEU A 118 -4.26 7.93 0.17
N PHE A 119 -4.16 7.28 1.33
CA PHE A 119 -3.21 7.61 2.37
C PHE A 119 -2.44 6.36 2.78
N GLY A 120 -1.14 6.51 3.02
CA GLY A 120 -0.28 5.39 3.40
C GLY A 120 0.97 5.85 4.13
N THR A 121 1.83 4.87 4.42
CA THR A 121 3.12 5.10 5.06
C THR A 121 4.25 4.45 4.26
N ALA A 122 5.35 5.18 4.15
CA ALA A 122 6.63 4.68 3.66
C ALA A 122 7.60 4.59 4.85
N SER A 123 8.33 3.48 4.98
CA SER A 123 9.08 3.20 6.20
C SER A 123 10.49 3.80 6.24
N THR A 124 10.98 4.27 5.10
CA THR A 124 12.30 4.88 4.90
C THR A 124 12.17 6.23 4.19
N GLY A 125 13.28 6.97 4.13
CA GLY A 125 13.36 8.30 3.50
C GLY A 125 12.69 9.39 4.31
N GLY A 126 12.24 10.45 3.61
CA GLY A 126 11.72 11.68 4.19
C GLY A 126 12.82 12.64 4.66
N ASP A 127 12.45 13.90 4.85
CA ASP A 127 13.41 14.96 5.24
C ASP A 127 13.62 15.08 6.76
N GLY A 128 13.02 14.18 7.55
CA GLY A 128 12.92 14.28 9.00
C GLY A 128 14.15 13.75 9.77
N GLY A 129 15.12 13.12 9.12
CA GLY A 129 16.27 12.55 9.82
C GLY A 129 17.07 11.55 8.98
N PRO A 130 17.77 10.59 9.59
CA PRO A 130 18.51 9.56 8.84
C PRO A 130 17.56 8.75 7.96
N ASP A 131 18.11 7.98 7.00
CA ASP A 131 17.39 7.20 5.96
C ASP A 131 16.22 6.30 6.47
N PHE A 132 16.08 6.11 7.79
CA PHE A 132 14.98 5.38 8.45
C PHE A 132 13.91 6.28 9.09
N GLY A 133 13.83 7.56 8.68
CA GLY A 133 12.76 8.50 9.02
C GLY A 133 11.39 7.91 8.73
N GLY A 134 11.09 7.80 7.45
CA GLY A 134 9.81 7.38 6.92
C GLY A 134 8.83 8.54 6.84
N VAL A 135 7.76 8.34 6.06
CA VAL A 135 6.77 9.37 5.80
C VAL A 135 5.34 8.85 5.95
N VAL A 136 4.42 9.77 6.23
CA VAL A 136 3.01 9.62 5.88
C VAL A 136 2.79 10.36 4.57
N PHE A 137 2.22 9.70 3.58
CA PHE A 137 1.93 10.28 2.27
C PHE A 137 0.44 10.23 1.94
N SER A 138 0.03 11.09 1.01
CA SER A 138 -1.22 10.96 0.28
C SER A 138 -0.98 10.86 -1.22
N LEU A 139 -1.85 10.14 -1.92
CA LEU A 139 -1.94 10.13 -3.37
C LEU A 139 -3.30 10.64 -3.83
N ASP A 140 -3.30 11.74 -4.57
CA ASP A 140 -4.48 12.27 -5.23
C ASP A 140 -4.69 11.60 -6.59
N PRO A 141 -5.92 11.15 -6.90
CA PRO A 141 -6.24 10.63 -8.22
C PRO A 141 -6.07 11.72 -9.28
N PRO A 142 -5.74 11.35 -10.52
CA PRO A 142 -5.63 12.30 -11.61
C PRO A 142 -6.97 13.01 -11.86
N THR A 143 -6.90 14.30 -12.20
CA THR A 143 -8.10 15.09 -12.54
C THR A 143 -8.59 14.88 -13.97
N VAL A 144 -7.87 14.08 -14.76
CA VAL A 144 -8.19 13.70 -16.14
C VAL A 144 -7.93 12.20 -16.31
N ASP A 145 -8.73 11.55 -17.15
CA ASP A 145 -8.56 10.12 -17.43
C ASP A 145 -7.17 9.84 -18.03
N GLY A 146 -6.46 8.87 -17.46
CA GLY A 146 -5.09 8.52 -17.84
C GLY A 146 -4.01 9.51 -17.38
N GLY A 147 -4.36 10.50 -16.55
CA GLY A 147 -3.38 11.37 -15.91
C GLY A 147 -2.56 10.65 -14.83
N ALA A 148 -1.46 11.28 -14.40
CA ALA A 148 -0.66 10.77 -13.29
C ALA A 148 -1.30 11.08 -11.93
N TRP A 149 -1.16 10.16 -10.99
CA TRP A 149 -1.45 10.42 -9.58
C TRP A 149 -0.43 11.41 -9.01
N SER A 150 -0.86 12.25 -8.07
CA SER A 150 0.02 13.22 -7.41
C SER A 150 0.29 12.78 -5.99
N GLU A 151 1.58 12.66 -5.64
CA GLU A 151 2.02 12.39 -4.26
C GLU A 151 2.17 13.68 -3.46
N THR A 152 1.91 13.57 -2.17
CA THR A 152 2.24 14.61 -1.20
C THR A 152 2.62 13.98 0.13
N VAL A 153 3.82 14.31 0.59
CA VAL A 153 4.30 14.00 1.93
C VAL A 153 3.54 14.88 2.93
N LEU A 154 2.75 14.24 3.79
CA LEU A 154 2.00 14.91 4.86
C LEU A 154 2.85 15.10 6.10
N HIS A 155 3.80 14.18 6.33
CA HIS A 155 4.71 14.25 7.47
C HIS A 155 5.95 13.40 7.21
N SER A 156 7.12 13.94 7.56
CA SER A 156 8.38 13.19 7.62
C SER A 156 8.76 13.00 9.08
N PHE A 157 8.97 11.75 9.47
CA PHE A 157 9.32 11.40 10.85
C PHE A 157 10.82 11.62 11.12
N GLY A 158 11.11 12.02 12.36
CA GLY A 158 12.45 12.31 12.85
C GLY A 158 12.59 11.98 14.33
N GLY A 159 13.82 11.86 14.83
CA GLY A 159 14.16 11.31 16.17
C GLY A 159 13.14 11.49 17.31
N PRO A 160 12.69 12.72 17.62
CA PRO A 160 11.69 12.97 18.67
C PRO A 160 10.27 12.47 18.36
N ASP A 161 9.88 12.46 17.09
CA ASP A 161 8.52 12.18 16.61
C ASP A 161 8.35 10.71 16.19
N GLY A 162 9.45 9.97 16.04
CA GLY A 162 9.48 8.54 15.76
C GLY A 162 10.24 8.21 14.47
N PHE A 163 10.27 6.92 14.13
CA PHE A 163 10.92 6.36 12.95
C PHE A 163 10.17 5.13 12.44
N ARG A 164 10.25 4.88 11.14
CA ARG A 164 9.69 3.68 10.47
C ARG A 164 8.20 3.49 10.80
N PRO A 165 7.31 4.30 10.21
CA PRO A 165 5.87 4.09 10.31
C PRO A 165 5.46 2.81 9.55
N LEU A 166 5.32 1.71 10.30
CA LEU A 166 5.04 0.37 9.74
C LEU A 166 3.56 -0.02 9.78
N CYS A 167 2.72 0.78 10.42
CA CYS A 167 1.34 0.42 10.68
C CYS A 167 0.37 1.12 9.72
N ARG A 168 -0.72 0.42 9.43
CA ARG A 168 -1.80 0.96 8.62
C ARG A 168 -2.42 2.14 9.34
N LEU A 169 -2.61 3.23 8.61
CA LEU A 169 -3.32 4.39 9.12
C LEU A 169 -4.78 4.03 9.42
N VAL A 170 -5.29 4.65 10.48
CA VAL A 170 -6.73 4.67 10.77
C VAL A 170 -7.24 6.08 10.49
N ALA A 171 -8.20 6.22 9.60
CA ALA A 171 -8.86 7.50 9.34
C ALA A 171 -10.11 7.65 10.22
N ARG A 172 -10.25 8.78 10.92
CA ARG A 172 -11.47 9.13 11.66
C ARG A 172 -11.62 10.64 11.79
N ASN A 173 -12.77 11.18 11.40
CA ASN A 173 -13.11 12.60 11.52
C ASN A 173 -12.06 13.55 10.91
N GLY A 174 -11.56 13.24 9.71
CA GLY A 174 -10.53 14.05 9.04
C GLY A 174 -9.13 13.95 9.65
N LEU A 175 -8.92 13.00 10.58
CA LEU A 175 -7.62 12.73 11.19
C LEU A 175 -7.09 11.36 10.74
N LEU A 176 -5.77 11.25 10.66
CA LEU A 176 -5.02 10.02 10.41
C LEU A 176 -4.27 9.63 11.68
N TYR A 177 -4.52 8.43 12.17
CA TYR A 177 -3.83 7.88 13.34
C TYR A 177 -2.91 6.76 12.89
N GLY A 178 -1.74 6.66 13.50
CA GLY A 178 -0.79 5.60 13.22
C GLY A 178 0.26 5.47 14.30
N THR A 179 1.23 4.59 14.06
CA THR A 179 2.35 4.36 14.97
C THR A 179 3.66 4.27 14.22
N THR A 180 4.72 4.74 14.87
CA THR A 180 6.10 4.49 14.48
C THR A 180 6.66 3.32 15.30
N SER A 181 7.63 2.58 14.76
CA SER A 181 8.19 1.39 15.43
C SER A 181 9.47 1.66 16.22
N ALA A 182 10.09 2.83 16.01
CA ALA A 182 11.30 3.27 16.69
C ALA A 182 11.29 4.80 16.90
N GLY A 183 12.29 5.33 17.59
CA GLY A 183 12.37 6.77 17.93
C GLY A 183 11.44 7.15 19.08
N GLY A 184 11.15 8.44 19.24
CA GLY A 184 10.43 8.97 20.40
C GLY A 184 11.28 9.01 21.67
N LEU A 185 10.68 9.46 22.78
CA LEU A 185 11.38 9.73 24.05
C LEU A 185 12.22 8.55 24.58
N ASN A 186 11.76 7.31 24.34
CA ASN A 186 12.41 6.09 24.81
C ASN A 186 12.95 5.22 23.67
N GLY A 187 12.91 5.68 22.42
CA GLY A 187 13.38 4.93 21.26
C GLY A 187 12.47 3.78 20.79
N THR A 188 11.30 3.58 21.42
CA THR A 188 10.38 2.46 21.17
C THR A 188 9.21 2.80 20.25
N GLY A 189 9.23 3.97 19.60
CA GLY A 189 8.15 4.45 18.75
C GLY A 189 7.15 5.35 19.48
N THR A 190 6.25 5.90 18.67
CA THR A 190 5.23 6.88 19.03
C THR A 190 3.87 6.47 18.45
N VAL A 191 2.79 6.93 19.08
CA VAL A 191 1.47 7.01 18.45
C VAL A 191 1.31 8.43 17.97
N PHE A 192 0.93 8.63 16.70
CA PHE A 192 0.76 9.95 16.11
C PHE A 192 -0.65 10.17 15.61
N VAL A 193 -1.00 11.45 15.45
CA VAL A 193 -2.21 11.91 14.76
C VAL A 193 -1.85 13.05 13.82
N LEU A 194 -2.36 13.01 12.60
CA LEU A 194 -2.20 14.04 11.56
C LEU A 194 -3.56 14.48 11.04
N THR A 195 -3.65 15.71 10.53
CA THR A 195 -4.81 16.18 9.78
C THR A 195 -4.73 15.74 8.32
N GLN A 196 -5.85 15.30 7.74
CA GLN A 196 -5.99 14.98 6.31
C GLN A 196 -5.96 16.20 5.41
#